data_AF-A0A968ZR40-F1
#
_entry.id   AF-A0A968ZR40-F1
#
_cell.length_a   1.000
_cell.length_b   1.000
_cell.length_c   1.000
_cell.angle_alpha   90.00
_cell.angle_beta   90.00
_cell.angle_gamma   90.00
#
_symmetry.space_group_name_H-M   'P 1'
#
loop_
_entity.id
_entity.type
_entity.pdbx_description
1 polymer ?
#
loop_
_entity_poly.entity_id
_entity_poly.type
_entity_poly.pdbx_seq_one_letter_code
_entity_poly.pdbx_strand_id
1 'polypeptide(L)'
;MLLKELFANDVTRDIPPVVYFHEQDPAKVAAEVSEYIITGGYEGSDRPIQSSGIHEQFVRLLSGLAEDIQNQSALPASWISGFYGSGKSSFAKLLGLALDGMMLPDGQSLADALLERDDSPKSADFRKSWRQLADAITPIAVVFDVGRSPETASRFIRQLSDSYKSA
;
A
#
# COMPACT_ATOMS: atom_id res chain seq x y z
N MET A 1 -16.86 23.87 25.12
CA MET A 1 -15.92 23.02 24.37
C MET A 1 -15.84 21.68 25.09
N LEU A 2 -16.21 20.60 24.41
CA LEU A 2 -16.13 19.24 24.93
C LEU A 2 -14.81 18.60 24.48
N LEU A 3 -14.21 17.73 25.29
CA LEU A 3 -12.94 17.04 24.96
C LEU A 3 -13.01 16.31 23.61
N LYS A 4 -14.19 15.72 23.29
CA LYS A 4 -14.42 15.04 22.00
C LYS A 4 -14.28 15.94 20.79
N GLU A 5 -14.46 17.25 20.95
CA GLU A 5 -14.38 18.24 19.86
C GLU A 5 -12.92 18.61 19.52
N LEU A 6 -11.94 18.15 20.31
CA LEU A 6 -10.51 18.34 20.02
C LEU A 6 -9.95 17.31 19.05
N PHE A 7 -10.58 16.15 18.92
CA PHE A 7 -10.05 15.06 18.10
C PHE A 7 -10.46 15.24 16.64
N ALA A 8 -9.53 14.97 15.73
CA ALA A 8 -9.79 15.00 14.29
C ALA A 8 -10.85 13.97 13.86
N ASN A 9 -10.93 12.85 14.58
CA ASN A 9 -11.85 11.74 14.31
C ASN A 9 -12.60 11.34 15.58
N ASP A 10 -13.77 10.70 15.42
CA ASP A 10 -14.56 10.17 16.54
C ASP A 10 -13.77 9.11 17.32
N VAL A 11 -13.51 9.36 18.59
CA VAL A 11 -12.76 8.47 19.48
C VAL A 11 -13.53 7.21 19.91
N THR A 12 -14.83 7.13 19.61
CA THR A 12 -15.68 5.98 19.93
C THR A 12 -15.87 5.01 18.76
N ARG A 13 -15.30 5.33 17.59
CA ARG A 13 -15.36 4.47 16.41
C ARG A 13 -14.61 3.16 16.62
N ASP A 14 -15.08 2.10 15.99
CA ASP A 14 -14.42 0.80 16.00
C ASP A 14 -13.18 0.82 15.09
N ILE A 15 -12.06 0.31 15.59
CA ILE A 15 -10.80 0.20 14.84
C ILE A 15 -10.36 -1.27 14.90
N PRO A 16 -10.45 -2.01 13.78
CA PRO A 16 -10.03 -3.39 13.74
C PRO A 16 -8.55 -3.52 14.16
N PRO A 17 -8.22 -4.42 15.09
CA PRO A 17 -6.84 -4.56 15.58
C PRO A 17 -5.91 -5.23 14.56
N VAL A 18 -6.47 -5.92 13.57
CA VAL A 18 -5.73 -6.74 12.60
C VAL A 18 -6.31 -6.54 11.21
N VAL A 19 -5.42 -6.37 10.23
CA VAL A 19 -5.74 -6.33 8.80
C VAL A 19 -5.73 -7.76 8.25
N TYR A 20 -6.81 -8.14 7.56
CA TYR A 20 -6.93 -9.42 6.87
C TYR A 20 -6.76 -9.24 5.36
N PHE A 21 -5.84 -9.98 4.74
CA PHE A 21 -5.58 -9.86 3.28
C PHE A 21 -6.67 -10.45 2.38
N HIS A 22 -7.46 -11.41 2.90
CA HIS A 22 -8.58 -12.02 2.17
C HIS A 22 -9.84 -11.16 2.22
N GLU A 23 -9.88 -10.18 3.13
CA GLU A 23 -10.97 -9.21 3.21
C GLU A 23 -10.69 -8.08 2.22
N GLN A 24 -11.40 -8.11 1.10
CA GLN A 24 -11.23 -7.15 -0.01
C GLN A 24 -12.54 -6.44 -0.34
N ASP A 25 -13.53 -6.47 0.57
CA ASP A 25 -14.73 -5.63 0.43
C ASP A 25 -14.31 -4.15 0.27
N PRO A 26 -14.68 -3.48 -0.84
CA PRO A 26 -14.33 -2.08 -1.07
C PRO A 26 -14.68 -1.14 0.09
N ALA A 27 -15.77 -1.39 0.81
CA ALA A 27 -16.15 -0.57 1.96
C ALA A 27 -15.19 -0.76 3.16
N LYS A 28 -14.69 -1.98 3.36
CA LYS A 28 -13.67 -2.26 4.38
C LYS A 28 -12.33 -1.66 4.00
N VAL A 29 -11.93 -1.80 2.74
CA VAL A 29 -10.66 -1.23 2.26
C VAL A 29 -10.69 0.30 2.29
N ALA A 30 -11.83 0.93 1.98
CA ALA A 30 -12.04 2.37 2.15
C ALA A 30 -11.82 2.82 3.60
N ALA A 31 -12.36 2.09 4.58
CA ALA A 31 -12.12 2.37 5.99
C ALA A 31 -10.64 2.19 6.35
N GLU A 32 -9.99 1.10 5.91
CA GLU A 32 -8.56 0.84 6.16
C GLU A 32 -7.66 1.96 5.63
N VAL A 33 -7.86 2.43 4.38
CA VAL A 33 -7.04 3.51 3.82
C VAL A 33 -7.30 4.85 4.51
N SER A 34 -8.55 5.14 4.91
CA SER A 34 -8.89 6.37 5.63
C SER A 34 -8.21 6.50 7.00
N GLU A 35 -7.93 5.36 7.64
CA GLU A 35 -7.25 5.28 8.94
C GLU A 35 -5.72 5.18 8.78
N TYR A 36 -5.22 4.96 7.56
CA TYR A 36 -3.80 4.77 7.32
C TYR A 36 -3.02 6.08 7.51
N ILE A 37 -1.93 6.03 8.28
CA ILE A 37 -1.11 7.21 8.58
C ILE A 37 0.25 7.06 7.90
N ILE A 38 0.55 7.98 6.98
CA ILE A 38 1.86 8.06 6.35
C ILE A 38 2.76 8.94 7.22
N THR A 39 3.75 8.32 7.84
CA THR A 39 4.78 9.02 8.63
C THR A 39 5.99 9.36 7.76
N GLY A 40 6.79 10.35 8.15
CA GLY A 40 7.96 10.78 7.37
C GLY A 40 7.60 11.83 6.31
N GLY A 41 8.53 12.14 5.41
CA GLY A 41 8.37 13.21 4.41
C GLY A 41 8.55 14.63 4.95
N TYR A 42 9.17 14.76 6.14
CA TYR A 42 9.48 16.03 6.79
C TYR A 42 11.00 16.28 6.80
N GLU A 43 11.42 17.54 6.81
CA GLU A 43 12.84 17.88 6.97
C GLU A 43 13.31 17.65 8.41
N GLY A 44 14.59 17.30 8.57
CA GLY A 44 15.18 16.91 9.87
C GLY A 44 15.16 18.01 10.95
N SER A 45 14.82 19.25 10.60
CA SER A 45 14.62 20.36 11.54
C SER A 45 13.21 20.44 12.12
N ASP A 46 12.21 19.88 11.44
CA ASP A 46 10.81 20.22 11.71
C ASP A 46 10.16 19.25 12.71
N ARG A 47 10.71 18.05 12.88
CA ARG A 47 10.29 17.07 13.90
C ARG A 47 11.50 16.21 14.33
N PRO A 48 11.71 15.96 15.64
CA PRO A 48 12.78 15.08 16.14
C PRO A 48 12.51 13.57 15.89
N ILE A 49 11.62 13.23 14.95
CA ILE A 49 11.18 11.86 14.69
C ILE A 49 11.94 11.36 13.46
N GLN A 50 12.82 10.38 13.68
CA GLN A 50 13.41 9.41 12.74
C GLN A 50 13.47 9.83 11.27
N SER A 51 14.68 9.83 10.69
CA SER A 51 14.97 10.15 9.28
C SER A 51 14.28 9.25 8.23
N SER A 52 13.45 8.29 8.64
CA SER A 52 12.73 7.38 7.76
C SER A 52 11.41 6.94 8.38
N GLY A 53 10.31 7.38 7.77
CA GLY A 53 8.95 6.92 8.01
C GLY A 53 8.39 6.14 6.82
N ILE A 54 7.08 5.92 6.83
CA ILE A 54 6.35 5.22 5.77
C ILE A 54 6.49 5.90 4.40
N HIS A 55 6.54 7.24 4.37
CA HIS A 55 6.81 8.03 3.16
C HIS A 55 8.10 7.56 2.48
N GLU A 56 9.22 7.57 3.22
CA GLU A 56 10.52 7.15 2.67
C GLU A 56 10.51 5.67 2.26
N GLN A 57 9.76 4.80 2.95
CA GLN A 57 9.62 3.40 2.56
C GLN A 57 8.88 3.23 1.24
N PHE A 58 7.77 3.95 1.01
CA PHE A 58 7.07 3.93 -0.28
C PHE A 58 7.95 4.45 -1.40
N VAL A 59 8.55 5.63 -1.23
CA VAL A 59 9.41 6.25 -2.24
C VAL A 59 10.56 5.31 -2.62
N ARG A 60 11.23 4.72 -1.62
CA ARG A 60 12.33 3.77 -1.84
C ARG A 60 11.87 2.52 -2.60
N LEU A 61 10.77 1.91 -2.17
CA LEU A 61 10.25 0.68 -2.78
C LEU A 61 9.85 0.92 -4.23
N LEU A 62 9.02 1.93 -4.48
CA LEU A 62 8.48 2.22 -5.81
C LEU A 62 9.58 2.61 -6.80
N SER A 63 10.51 3.48 -6.37
CA SER A 63 11.62 3.91 -7.23
C SER A 63 12.57 2.76 -7.54
N GLY A 64 12.88 1.92 -6.54
CA GLY A 64 13.73 0.75 -6.74
C GLY A 64 13.09 -0.29 -7.68
N LEU A 65 11.79 -0.55 -7.54
CA LEU A 65 11.07 -1.43 -8.46
C LEU A 65 11.07 -0.87 -9.88
N ALA A 66 10.79 0.43 -10.06
CA ALA A 66 10.81 1.07 -11.37
C ALA A 66 12.20 1.00 -12.03
N GLU A 67 13.26 1.22 -11.27
CA GLU A 67 14.64 1.08 -11.73
C GLU A 67 14.97 -0.37 -12.14
N ASP A 68 14.60 -1.36 -11.33
CA ASP A 68 14.81 -2.78 -11.65
C ASP A 68 14.08 -3.19 -12.94
N ILE A 69 12.85 -2.70 -13.14
CA ILE A 69 12.07 -2.94 -14.35
C ILE A 69 12.75 -2.31 -15.57
N GLN A 70 13.20 -1.05 -15.46
CA GLN A 70 13.91 -0.35 -16.54
C GLN A 70 15.22 -1.06 -16.92
N ASN A 71 15.95 -1.56 -15.93
CA ASN A 71 17.20 -2.29 -16.11
C ASN A 71 17.01 -3.75 -16.54
N GLN A 72 15.77 -4.20 -16.76
CA GLN A 72 15.43 -5.59 -17.11
C GLN A 72 16.00 -6.61 -16.12
N SER A 73 15.97 -6.27 -14.82
CA SER A 73 16.38 -7.18 -13.75
C SER A 73 15.60 -8.49 -13.85
N ALA A 74 16.29 -9.62 -13.74
CA ALA A 74 15.69 -10.93 -13.97
C ALA A 74 14.67 -11.32 -12.88
N LEU A 75 14.81 -10.79 -11.65
CA LEU A 75 14.03 -11.19 -10.47
C LEU A 75 13.83 -10.01 -9.49
N PRO A 76 13.09 -8.96 -9.84
CA PRO A 76 12.77 -7.89 -8.90
C PRO A 76 11.96 -8.47 -7.73
N ALA A 77 12.49 -8.36 -6.52
CA ALA A 77 11.84 -8.84 -5.31
C ALA A 77 12.08 -7.87 -4.15
N SER A 78 11.08 -7.72 -3.30
CA SER A 78 11.14 -6.85 -2.12
C SER A 78 10.67 -7.59 -0.87
N TRP A 79 11.35 -7.32 0.24
CA TRP A 79 11.03 -7.90 1.54
C TRP A 79 10.59 -6.82 2.51
N ILE A 80 9.35 -6.92 3.01
CA ILE A 80 8.78 -5.98 3.99
C ILE A 80 9.02 -6.55 5.39
N SER A 81 9.86 -5.86 6.19
CA SER A 81 10.20 -6.25 7.56
C SER A 81 9.96 -5.12 8.56
N GLY A 82 9.97 -5.43 9.86
CA GLY A 82 9.65 -4.48 10.93
C GLY A 82 8.99 -5.13 12.16
N PHE A 83 8.96 -4.41 13.28
CA PHE A 83 8.45 -4.89 14.57
C PHE A 83 6.94 -5.20 14.56
N TYR A 84 6.46 -5.96 15.54
CA TYR A 84 5.02 -6.21 15.70
C TYR A 84 4.24 -4.90 15.85
N GLY A 85 3.07 -4.80 15.21
CA GLY A 85 2.26 -3.58 15.22
C GLY A 85 2.77 -2.44 14.32
N SER A 86 3.87 -2.60 13.59
CA SER A 86 4.44 -1.53 12.74
C SER A 86 3.69 -1.29 11.41
N GLY A 87 2.54 -1.94 11.19
CA GLY A 87 1.72 -1.72 9.98
C GLY A 87 2.14 -2.46 8.70
N LYS A 88 3.09 -3.41 8.74
CA LYS A 88 3.60 -4.14 7.55
C LYS A 88 2.50 -4.75 6.67
N SER A 89 1.55 -5.46 7.29
CA SER A 89 0.47 -6.12 6.55
C SER A 89 -0.46 -5.11 5.89
N SER A 90 -0.75 -4.00 6.58
CA SER A 90 -1.54 -2.89 6.01
C SER A 90 -0.79 -2.23 4.84
N PHE A 91 0.51 -1.98 4.98
CA PHE A 91 1.36 -1.44 3.92
C PHE A 91 1.31 -2.33 2.67
N ALA A 92 1.53 -3.64 2.83
CA ALA A 92 1.55 -4.58 1.72
C ALA A 92 0.16 -4.72 1.06
N LYS A 93 -0.91 -4.79 1.85
CA LYS A 93 -2.28 -4.90 1.35
C LYS A 93 -2.69 -3.68 0.54
N LEU A 94 -2.52 -2.48 1.12
CA LEU A 94 -2.88 -1.23 0.46
C LEU A 94 -2.06 -1.02 -0.81
N LEU A 95 -0.74 -1.26 -0.76
CA LEU A 95 0.12 -1.18 -1.95
C LEU A 95 -0.35 -2.14 -3.06
N GLY A 96 -0.59 -3.41 -2.72
CA GLY A 96 -0.99 -4.43 -3.69
C GLY A 96 -2.32 -4.08 -4.36
N LEU A 97 -3.37 -3.84 -3.57
CA LEU A 97 -4.70 -3.53 -4.09
C LEU A 97 -4.75 -2.18 -4.82
N ALA A 98 -3.95 -1.20 -4.40
CA ALA A 98 -3.85 0.09 -5.08
C ALA A 98 -3.19 -0.06 -6.45
N LEU A 99 -2.13 -0.86 -6.55
CA LEU A 99 -1.50 -1.16 -7.85
C LEU A 99 -2.49 -1.92 -8.74
N ASP A 100 -3.21 -2.91 -8.21
CA ASP A 100 -4.22 -3.71 -8.92
C ASP A 100 -5.43 -2.90 -9.44
N GLY A 101 -5.52 -1.60 -9.13
CA GLY A 101 -6.57 -0.72 -9.63
C GLY A 101 -7.91 -0.87 -8.90
N MET A 102 -7.90 -1.31 -7.63
CA MET A 102 -9.12 -1.40 -6.83
C MET A 102 -9.87 -0.04 -6.77
N MET A 103 -11.18 -0.10 -6.96
CA MET A 103 -12.09 1.05 -6.83
C MET A 103 -12.81 1.02 -5.48
N LEU A 104 -12.95 2.19 -4.86
CA LEU A 104 -13.68 2.39 -3.61
C LEU A 104 -15.17 2.66 -3.87
N PRO A 105 -16.05 2.55 -2.85
CA PRO A 105 -17.50 2.71 -3.02
C PRO A 105 -17.95 4.08 -3.56
N ASP A 106 -17.15 5.12 -3.35
CA ASP A 106 -17.38 6.48 -3.84
C ASP A 106 -16.92 6.70 -5.29
N GLY A 107 -16.33 5.67 -5.92
CA GLY A 107 -15.77 5.74 -7.26
C GLY A 107 -14.37 6.32 -7.32
N GLN A 108 -13.72 6.62 -6.19
CA GLN A 108 -12.30 6.96 -6.15
C GLN A 108 -11.44 5.70 -6.29
N SER A 109 -10.27 5.80 -6.92
CA SER A 109 -9.32 4.69 -6.93
C SER A 109 -8.63 4.56 -5.57
N LEU A 110 -8.32 3.33 -5.14
CA LEU A 110 -7.56 3.12 -3.90
C LEU A 110 -6.17 3.76 -3.98
N ALA A 111 -5.57 3.82 -5.17
CA ALA A 111 -4.30 4.52 -5.38
C ALA A 111 -4.40 6.01 -5.05
N ASP A 112 -5.43 6.70 -5.55
CA ASP A 112 -5.64 8.12 -5.26
C ASP A 112 -5.88 8.35 -3.77
N ALA A 113 -6.74 7.54 -3.15
CA ALA A 113 -7.04 7.62 -1.72
C ALA A 113 -5.77 7.42 -0.88
N LEU A 114 -4.91 6.45 -1.24
CA LEU A 114 -3.65 6.19 -0.55
C LEU A 114 -2.65 7.34 -0.72
N LEU A 115 -2.51 7.90 -1.92
CA LEU A 115 -1.63 9.04 -2.20
C LEU A 115 -2.08 10.32 -1.48
N GLU A 116 -3.38 10.49 -1.25
CA GLU A 116 -3.96 11.60 -0.46
C GLU A 116 -3.69 11.47 1.04
N ARG A 117 -3.34 10.28 1.55
CA ARG A 117 -2.92 10.10 2.96
C ARG A 117 -1.57 10.72 3.27
N ASP A 118 -0.77 11.02 2.26
CA ASP A 118 0.52 11.68 2.44
C ASP A 118 0.33 13.19 2.44
N ASP A 119 0.18 13.76 3.63
CA ASP A 119 0.07 15.20 3.87
C ASP A 119 1.42 15.86 4.13
N SER A 120 2.52 15.12 3.96
CA SER A 120 3.86 15.62 4.24
C SER A 120 4.32 16.64 3.18
N PRO A 121 5.28 17.53 3.53
CA PRO A 121 5.91 18.43 2.57
C PRO A 121 6.51 17.74 1.34
N LYS A 122 6.90 16.46 1.47
CA LYS A 122 7.48 15.66 0.37
C LYS A 122 6.48 14.77 -0.36
N SER A 123 5.18 14.88 -0.11
CA SER A 123 4.15 14.06 -0.79
C SER A 123 4.25 14.01 -2.32
N ALA A 124 4.80 15.05 -2.96
CA ALA A 124 5.10 15.06 -4.38
C ALA A 124 6.06 13.95 -4.83
N ASP A 125 7.03 13.58 -3.99
CA ASP A 125 7.98 12.49 -4.26
C ASP A 125 7.29 11.14 -4.28
N PHE A 126 6.37 10.88 -3.34
CA PHE A 126 5.58 9.65 -3.33
C PHE A 126 4.70 9.56 -4.59
N ARG A 127 4.00 10.64 -4.95
CA ARG A 127 3.19 10.70 -6.18
C ARG A 127 4.02 10.52 -7.45
N LYS A 128 5.26 11.00 -7.46
CA LYS A 128 6.18 10.84 -8.58
C LYS A 128 6.64 9.40 -8.70
N SER A 129 7.13 8.79 -7.63
CA SER A 129 7.58 7.39 -7.62
C SER A 129 6.45 6.42 -7.93
N TRP A 130 5.22 6.70 -7.47
CA TRP A 130 4.03 5.93 -7.83
C TRP A 130 3.81 5.91 -9.34
N ARG A 131 3.74 7.09 -9.98
CA ARG A 131 3.55 7.21 -11.43
C ARG A 131 4.66 6.52 -12.22
N GLN A 132 5.91 6.70 -11.81
CA GLN A 132 7.06 6.05 -12.46
C GLN A 132 6.95 4.53 -12.49
N LEU A 133 6.46 3.90 -11.41
CA LEU A 133 6.23 2.47 -11.40
C LEU A 133 4.97 2.09 -12.19
N ALA A 134 3.85 2.75 -11.91
CA ALA A 134 2.54 2.41 -12.48
C ALA A 134 2.52 2.51 -14.02
N ASP A 135 3.20 3.50 -14.59
CA ASP A 135 3.31 3.66 -16.06
C ASP A 135 4.18 2.58 -16.72
N ALA A 136 5.02 1.89 -15.94
CA ALA A 136 5.97 0.90 -16.44
C ALA A 136 5.45 -0.55 -16.39
N ILE A 137 4.32 -0.79 -15.71
CA ILE A 137 3.79 -2.14 -15.47
C ILE A 137 2.29 -2.22 -15.75
N THR A 138 1.81 -3.43 -15.98
CA THR A 138 0.39 -3.74 -15.79
C THR A 138 0.27 -4.72 -14.62
N PRO A 139 -0.06 -4.22 -13.41
CA PRO A 139 0.03 -4.99 -12.19
C PRO A 139 -1.18 -5.90 -11.99
N ILE A 140 -0.95 -7.01 -11.27
CA ILE A 140 -2.01 -7.86 -10.71
C ILE A 140 -1.64 -8.14 -9.25
N ALA A 141 -2.57 -7.97 -8.32
CA ALA A 141 -2.37 -8.38 -6.93
C ALA A 141 -2.79 -9.83 -6.70
N VAL A 142 -1.84 -10.67 -6.30
CA VAL A 142 -2.10 -12.06 -5.89
C VAL A 142 -1.74 -12.24 -4.43
N VAL A 143 -2.76 -12.48 -3.61
CA VAL A 143 -2.61 -12.79 -2.18
C VAL A 143 -2.61 -14.30 -1.98
N PHE A 144 -1.59 -14.83 -1.34
CA PHE A 144 -1.55 -16.23 -0.94
C PHE A 144 -0.83 -16.40 0.40
N ASP A 145 -1.26 -17.42 1.15
CA ASP A 145 -0.63 -17.83 2.40
C ASP A 145 0.26 -19.05 2.11
N VAL A 146 1.56 -18.89 2.35
CA VAL A 146 2.57 -19.94 2.12
C VAL A 146 2.33 -21.16 3.04
N GLY A 147 1.64 -20.98 4.17
CA GLY A 147 1.31 -22.05 5.12
C GLY A 147 0.09 -22.89 4.74
N ARG A 148 -0.71 -22.46 3.75
CA ARG A 148 -1.86 -23.24 3.24
C ARG A 148 -1.43 -23.98 1.96
N SER A 149 -1.64 -25.30 1.93
CA SER A 149 -1.31 -26.26 0.85
C SER A 149 -0.67 -25.68 -0.44
N PRO A 150 0.59 -26.07 -0.78
CA PRO A 150 1.32 -25.54 -1.93
C PRO A 150 0.63 -25.70 -3.30
N GLU A 151 -0.31 -26.64 -3.42
CA GLU A 151 -1.01 -26.94 -4.67
C GLU A 151 -1.91 -25.79 -5.16
N THR A 152 -2.34 -24.91 -4.25
CA THR A 152 -3.32 -23.86 -4.56
C THR A 152 -2.67 -22.66 -5.24
N ALA A 153 -1.51 -22.20 -4.75
CA ALA A 153 -0.85 -21.00 -5.26
C ALA A 153 -0.31 -21.19 -6.69
N SER A 154 0.38 -22.30 -6.96
CA SER A 154 0.96 -22.57 -8.29
C SER A 154 -0.10 -22.76 -9.38
N ARG A 155 -1.25 -23.37 -9.04
CA ARG A 155 -2.37 -23.55 -9.97
C ARG A 155 -3.04 -22.21 -10.28
N PHE A 156 -3.22 -21.36 -9.26
CA PHE A 156 -3.79 -20.02 -9.41
C PHE A 156 -2.91 -19.09 -10.28
N ILE A 157 -1.60 -19.08 -10.04
CA ILE A 157 -0.66 -18.26 -10.82
C ILE A 157 -0.63 -18.68 -12.30
N ARG A 158 -0.68 -19.99 -12.61
CA ARG A 158 -0.78 -20.47 -13.99
C ARG A 158 -2.07 -20.02 -14.67
N GLN A 159 -3.20 -20.16 -13.98
CA GLN A 159 -4.50 -19.81 -14.53
C GLN A 159 -4.66 -18.30 -14.79
N LEU A 160 -4.06 -17.46 -13.94
CA LEU A 160 -3.94 -16.02 -14.17
C LEU A 160 -3.03 -15.70 -15.37
N SER A 161 -1.88 -16.36 -15.49
CA SER A 161 -0.96 -16.16 -16.61
C SER A 161 -1.62 -16.49 -17.96
N ASP A 162 -2.42 -17.56 -18.02
CA ASP A 162 -3.10 -17.99 -19.23
C ASP A 162 -4.26 -17.05 -19.61
N SER A 163 -4.98 -16.51 -18.62
CA SER A 163 -6.05 -15.54 -18.83
C SER A 163 -5.52 -14.18 -19.30
N TYR A 164 -4.30 -13.81 -18.88
CA TYR A 164 -3.67 -12.55 -19.26
C TYR A 164 -3.04 -12.57 -20.66
N LYS A 165 -2.58 -13.73 -21.13
CA LYS A 165 -2.03 -13.89 -22.50
C LYS A 165 -3.10 -13.96 -23.59
N SER A 166 -4.37 -14.07 -23.21
CA SER A 166 -5.51 -14.23 -24.12
C SER A 166 -6.36 -12.96 -24.27
N ALA A 167 -6.04 -11.89 -23.56
CA ALA A 167 -6.58 -10.53 -23.70
C ALA A 167 -5.61 -9.64 -24.48
#